data_AF-A0A4R0NW22-F1
#
_entry.id   AF-A0A4R0NW22-F1
#
_cell.length_a   1.000
_cell.length_b   1.000
_cell.length_c   1.000
_cell.angle_alpha   90.00
_cell.angle_beta   90.00
_cell.angle_gamma   90.00
#
_symmetry.space_group_name_H-M   'P 1'
#
loop_
_entity.id
_entity.type
_entity.pdbx_description
1 polymer ?
#
loop_
_entity_poly.entity_id
_entity_poly.type
_entity_poly.pdbx_seq_one_letter_code
_entity_poly.pdbx_strand_id
1 'polypeptide(L)'
;MKTTFDDLPRAVEKINEKLDKMYQLLLAKENLKDESAEQFLNINQAATMLTLSVNTIYSKVHNRQIPYYKQGKRLYFSRSDLTKWIISIRHLQQRKFKIVVKIY
;
A
#
# COMPACT_ATOMS: atom_id res chain seq x y z
N MET A 1 8.16 -45.43 -17.65
CA MET A 1 9.48 -45.53 -16.99
C MET A 1 9.26 -45.53 -15.49
N LYS A 2 9.74 -46.55 -14.78
CA LYS A 2 9.73 -46.59 -13.31
C LYS A 2 11.02 -45.94 -12.82
N THR A 3 10.92 -44.86 -12.05
CA THR A 3 12.04 -44.30 -11.31
C THR A 3 12.57 -45.35 -10.33
N THR A 4 13.85 -45.67 -10.37
CA THR A 4 14.47 -46.57 -9.39
C THR A 4 14.88 -45.79 -8.15
N PHE A 5 15.11 -46.50 -7.04
CA PHE A 5 15.54 -45.89 -5.78
C PHE A 5 16.84 -45.09 -5.95
N ASP A 6 17.74 -45.53 -6.83
CA ASP A 6 18.99 -44.85 -7.15
C ASP A 6 18.80 -43.47 -7.83
N ASP A 7 17.65 -43.21 -8.42
CA ASP A 7 17.32 -41.91 -9.03
C ASP A 7 16.83 -40.87 -8.00
N LEU A 8 16.60 -41.27 -6.74
CA LEU A 8 16.07 -40.39 -5.69
C LEU A 8 16.94 -39.16 -5.41
N PRO A 9 18.27 -39.26 -5.24
CA PRO A 9 19.10 -38.08 -4.99
C PRO A 9 18.95 -37.03 -6.10
N ARG A 10 18.91 -37.48 -7.36
CA ARG A 10 18.76 -36.62 -8.55
C ARG A 10 17.36 -36.00 -8.65
N ALA A 11 16.33 -36.74 -8.24
CA ALA A 11 14.97 -36.22 -8.20
C ALA A 11 14.82 -35.11 -7.13
N VAL A 12 15.43 -35.31 -5.96
CA VAL A 12 15.42 -34.32 -4.86
C VAL A 12 16.20 -33.06 -5.25
N GLU A 13 17.36 -33.20 -5.87
CA GLU A 13 18.14 -32.07 -6.38
C GLU A 13 17.33 -31.21 -7.36
N LYS A 14 16.66 -31.83 -8.33
CA LYS A 14 15.76 -31.14 -9.26
C LYS A 14 14.59 -30.44 -8.60
N ILE A 15 14.09 -30.96 -7.46
CA ILE A 15 13.04 -30.31 -6.69
C ILE A 15 13.59 -29.06 -6.01
N ASN A 16 14.75 -29.16 -5.37
CA ASN A 16 15.40 -28.02 -4.71
C ASN A 16 15.70 -26.89 -5.71
N GLU A 17 16.26 -27.20 -6.88
CA GLU A 17 16.51 -26.21 -7.93
C GLU A 17 15.22 -25.48 -8.38
N LYS A 18 14.10 -26.20 -8.46
CA LYS A 18 12.81 -25.62 -8.83
C LYS A 18 12.24 -24.76 -7.70
N LEU A 19 12.42 -25.18 -6.45
CA LEU A 19 12.02 -24.39 -5.28
C LEU A 19 12.82 -23.09 -5.22
N ASP A 20 14.14 -23.13 -5.40
CA ASP A 20 14.98 -21.93 -5.41
C ASP A 20 14.56 -20.98 -6.52
N LYS A 21 14.29 -21.49 -7.73
CA LYS A 21 13.77 -20.66 -8.84
C LYS A 21 12.41 -20.04 -8.49
N MET A 22 11.51 -20.77 -7.85
CA MET A 22 10.23 -20.22 -7.39
C MET A 22 10.45 -19.11 -6.36
N TYR A 23 11.32 -19.31 -5.38
CA TYR A 23 11.66 -18.29 -4.39
C TYR A 23 12.23 -17.02 -5.04
N GLN A 24 13.15 -17.17 -5.99
CA GLN A 24 13.72 -16.03 -6.73
C GLN A 24 12.66 -15.25 -7.52
N LEU A 25 11.74 -15.96 -8.19
CA LEU A 25 10.65 -15.31 -8.94
C LEU A 25 9.65 -14.59 -8.02
N LEU A 26 9.38 -15.13 -6.84
CA LEU A 26 8.51 -14.49 -5.84
C LEU A 26 9.15 -13.20 -5.31
N LEU A 27 10.43 -13.25 -4.94
CA LEU A 27 11.21 -12.08 -4.50
C LEU A 27 11.27 -10.99 -5.59
N ALA A 28 11.54 -11.38 -6.84
CA ALA A 28 11.56 -10.45 -7.96
C ALA A 28 10.19 -9.78 -8.18
N LYS A 29 9.09 -10.52 -7.99
CA LYS A 29 7.72 -10.00 -8.13
C LYS A 29 7.33 -9.03 -7.01
N GLU A 30 7.83 -9.22 -5.79
CA GLU A 30 7.63 -8.26 -4.70
C GLU A 30 8.33 -6.93 -4.99
N ASN A 31 9.53 -6.97 -5.58
CA ASN A 31 10.28 -5.77 -5.96
C ASN A 31 9.69 -5.01 -7.16
N LEU A 32 8.89 -5.67 -8.01
CA LEU A 32 8.27 -5.05 -9.19
C LEU A 32 6.92 -4.36 -8.90
N LYS A 33 6.39 -4.41 -7.67
CA LYS A 33 5.04 -3.89 -7.42
C LYS A 33 4.92 -2.37 -7.33
N ASP A 34 5.93 -1.60 -6.90
CA ASP A 34 5.61 -0.30 -6.28
C ASP A 34 6.55 0.88 -6.61
N GLU A 35 6.93 1.18 -7.86
CA GLU A 35 7.70 2.43 -8.10
C GLU A 35 7.25 3.41 -9.20
N SER A 36 6.45 3.05 -10.21
CA SER A 36 6.22 3.99 -11.34
C SER A 36 4.79 4.26 -11.78
N ALA A 37 3.78 3.53 -11.28
CA ALA A 37 2.40 3.87 -11.55
C ALA A 37 1.82 4.66 -10.37
N GLU A 38 1.26 5.83 -10.61
CA GLU A 38 0.51 6.57 -9.60
C GLU A 38 -0.59 5.65 -9.03
N GLN A 39 -0.36 5.14 -7.82
CA GLN A 39 -1.21 4.12 -7.23
C GLN A 39 -2.48 4.77 -6.69
N PHE A 40 -3.57 4.57 -7.43
CA PHE A 40 -4.90 4.81 -6.93
C PHE A 40 -5.29 3.70 -5.96
N LEU A 41 -5.57 4.10 -4.73
CA LEU A 41 -6.06 3.24 -3.67
C LEU A 41 -7.58 3.18 -3.72
N ASN A 42 -8.14 2.00 -3.50
CA ASN A 42 -9.55 1.85 -3.18
C ASN A 42 -9.81 2.25 -1.71
N ILE A 43 -11.07 2.28 -1.29
CA ILE A 43 -11.44 2.72 0.05
C ILE A 43 -10.81 1.88 1.17
N ASN A 44 -10.66 0.57 0.99
CA ASN A 44 -10.05 -0.31 1.99
C ASN A 44 -8.54 -0.04 2.11
N GLN A 45 -7.86 0.15 0.98
CA GLN A 45 -6.43 0.49 0.96
C GLN A 45 -6.17 1.86 1.58
N ALA A 46 -7.02 2.86 1.28
CA ALA A 46 -6.94 4.18 1.90
C ALA A 46 -7.22 4.13 3.42
N ALA A 47 -8.19 3.32 3.84
CA ALA A 47 -8.49 3.06 5.25
C ALA A 47 -7.28 2.47 5.98
N THR A 48 -6.63 1.46 5.39
CA THR A 48 -5.39 0.86 5.92
C THR A 48 -4.26 1.88 5.98
N MET A 49 -4.04 2.65 4.90
CA MET A 49 -2.96 3.65 4.83
C MET A 49 -3.13 4.74 5.90
N LEU A 50 -4.36 5.21 6.12
CA LEU A 50 -4.64 6.26 7.09
C LEU A 50 -4.88 5.73 8.51
N THR A 51 -4.85 4.40 8.71
CA THR A 51 -5.21 3.74 9.97
C THR A 51 -6.59 4.14 10.49
N LEU A 52 -7.57 4.25 9.59
CA LEU A 52 -8.96 4.63 9.89
C LEU A 52 -9.93 3.52 9.49
N SER A 53 -11.11 3.47 10.11
CA SER A 53 -12.17 2.59 9.63
C SER A 53 -12.71 3.07 8.28
N VAL A 54 -13.21 2.15 7.45
CA VAL A 54 -13.87 2.47 6.18
C VAL A 54 -15.04 3.44 6.38
N ASN A 55 -15.81 3.28 7.47
CA ASN A 55 -16.90 4.19 7.83
C ASN A 55 -16.39 5.61 8.09
N THR A 56 -15.28 5.74 8.81
CA THR A 56 -14.64 7.04 9.06
C THR A 56 -14.16 7.67 7.76
N ILE A 57 -13.61 6.88 6.83
CA ILE A 57 -13.23 7.37 5.50
C ILE A 57 -14.45 7.91 4.76
N TYR A 58 -15.58 7.19 4.76
CA TYR A 58 -16.83 7.70 4.16
C TYR A 58 -17.29 9.02 4.78
N SER A 59 -17.29 9.14 6.12
CA SER A 59 -17.62 10.39 6.80
C SER A 59 -16.67 11.52 6.39
N LYS A 60 -15.36 11.24 6.29
CA LYS A 60 -14.36 12.23 5.86
C LYS A 60 -14.52 12.66 4.41
N VAL A 61 -14.86 11.74 3.50
CA VAL A 61 -15.18 12.08 2.10
C VAL A 61 -16.43 12.94 2.03
N HIS A 62 -17.49 12.54 2.74
CA HIS A 62 -18.75 13.29 2.80
C HIS A 62 -18.52 14.73 3.28
N ASN A 63 -17.73 14.88 4.34
CA ASN A 63 -17.35 16.18 4.92
C ASN A 63 -16.23 16.91 4.14
N ARG A 64 -15.78 16.38 3.00
CA ARG A 64 -14.69 16.93 2.16
C ARG A 64 -13.38 17.20 2.93
N GLN A 65 -13.08 16.37 3.92
CA GLN A 65 -11.91 16.52 4.77
C GLN A 65 -10.66 15.82 4.23
N ILE A 66 -10.81 14.88 3.30
CA ILE A 66 -9.72 14.14 2.66
C ILE A 66 -9.80 14.28 1.14
N PRO A 67 -8.66 14.29 0.42
CA PRO A 67 -8.67 14.32 -1.04
C PRO A 67 -9.19 12.98 -1.58
N TYR A 68 -10.06 13.03 -2.59
CA TYR A 68 -10.64 11.84 -3.22
C TYR A 68 -10.99 12.13 -4.68
N TYR A 69 -11.06 11.07 -5.46
CA TYR A 69 -11.60 11.06 -6.81
C TYR A 69 -12.86 10.20 -6.83
N LYS A 70 -13.90 10.67 -7.51
CA LYS A 70 -15.18 9.97 -7.60
C LYS A 70 -15.48 9.59 -9.05
N GLN A 71 -15.77 8.32 -9.28
CA GLN A 71 -16.25 7.83 -10.57
C GLN A 71 -17.54 7.02 -10.33
N GLY A 72 -18.68 7.63 -10.65
CA GLY A 72 -19.99 7.05 -10.34
C GLY A 72 -20.18 6.78 -8.84
N LYS A 73 -20.31 5.50 -8.48
CA LYS A 73 -20.47 5.02 -7.08
C LYS A 73 -19.15 4.62 -6.42
N ARG A 74 -18.01 4.71 -7.11
CA ARG A 74 -16.69 4.32 -6.59
C ARG A 74 -15.86 5.54 -6.19
N LEU A 75 -15.09 5.36 -5.12
CA LEU A 75 -14.13 6.32 -4.60
C LEU A 75 -12.72 5.77 -4.81
N TYR A 76 -11.84 6.64 -5.30
CA TYR A 76 -10.43 6.38 -5.52
C TYR A 76 -9.61 7.44 -4.78
N PHE A 77 -8.43 7.06 -4.31
CA PHE A 77 -7.55 7.93 -3.55
C PHE A 77 -6.15 7.85 -4.13
N SER A 78 -5.59 8.97 -4.60
CA SER A 78 -4.17 8.98 -4.96
C SER A 78 -3.34 8.89 -3.67
N ARG A 79 -2.40 7.93 -3.64
CA ARG A 79 -1.46 7.80 -2.53
C ARG A 79 -0.61 9.07 -2.35
N SER A 80 -0.24 9.72 -3.46
CA SER A 80 0.56 10.95 -3.45
C SER A 80 -0.22 12.10 -2.79
N ASP A 81 -1.49 12.26 -3.14
CA ASP A 81 -2.36 13.29 -2.55
C ASP A 81 -2.67 13.05 -1.09
N LEU A 82 -2.95 11.81 -0.69
CA LEU A 82 -3.14 11.47 0.73
C LEU A 82 -1.88 11.82 1.55
N THR A 83 -0.70 11.54 1.02
CA THR A 83 0.57 11.87 1.68
C THR A 83 0.76 13.37 1.82
N LYS A 84 0.55 14.13 0.73
CA LYS A 84 0.59 15.60 0.74
C LYS A 84 -0.40 16.19 1.74
N TRP A 85 -1.60 15.62 1.80
CA TRP A 85 -2.65 16.04 2.73
C TRP A 85 -2.23 15.85 4.20
N ILE A 86 -1.66 14.70 4.57
CA ILE A 86 -1.14 14.47 5.93
C ILE A 86 -0.07 15.51 6.29
N ILE A 87 0.87 15.76 5.38
CA ILE A 87 1.94 16.75 5.57
C ILE A 87 1.34 18.15 5.79
N SER A 88 0.32 18.51 5.01
CA SER A 88 -0.36 19.81 5.16
C SER A 88 -1.06 19.97 6.52
N ILE A 89 -1.68 18.91 7.05
CA ILE A 89 -2.28 18.92 8.39
C ILE A 89 -1.23 19.23 9.45
N ARG A 90 -0.07 18.57 9.38
CA ARG A 90 1.04 18.80 10.31
C ARG A 90 1.49 20.27 10.27
N HIS A 91 1.62 20.85 9.09
CA HIS A 91 1.98 22.28 8.96
C HIS A 91 0.90 23.20 9.52
N LEU A 92 -0.39 22.91 9.31
CA LEU A 92 -1.48 23.69 9.89
C LEU A 92 -1.48 23.63 11.42
N GLN A 93 -1.20 22.47 12.01
CA GLN A 93 -1.07 22.32 13.46
C GLN A 93 0.11 23.16 14.01
N GLN A 94 1.27 23.12 13.35
CA GLN A 94 2.43 23.92 13.73
C GLN A 94 2.18 25.44 13.62
N ARG A 95 1.48 25.88 12.57
CA ARG A 95 1.10 27.30 12.40
C ARG A 95 0.16 27.76 13.51
N LYS A 96 -0.86 26.96 13.83
CA LYS A 96 -1.79 27.26 14.94
C LYS A 96 -1.06 27.35 16.28
N PHE A 97 -0.12 26.42 16.55
CA PHE A 97 0.68 26.45 17.77
C PHE A 97 1.53 27.72 17.89
N LYS A 98 2.23 28.10 16.82
CA LYS A 98 3.05 29.34 16.81
C LYS A 98 2.22 30.61 17.04
N ILE A 99 0.99 30.67 16.53
CA ILE A 99 0.10 31.82 16.76
C ILE A 99 -0.30 31.89 18.23
N VAL A 100 -0.70 30.77 18.83
CA VAL A 100 -1.11 30.72 20.25
C VAL A 100 0.04 31.11 21.17
N VAL A 101 1.27 30.61 20.94
CA VAL A 101 2.43 30.94 21.78
C VAL A 101 2.87 32.41 21.63
N LYS A 102 2.62 33.05 20.48
CA LYS A 102 3.01 34.45 20.24
C LYS A 102 2.02 35.48 20.82
N ILE A 103 0.91 35.03 21.39
CA ILE A 103 -0.13 35.87 22.02
C ILE A 103 0.07 35.98 23.55
N TYR A 104 1.03 35.24 24.12
CA TYR A 104 1.48 35.36 25.51
C TYR A 104 2.88 35.96 25.57
#